data_AF-A0A818HN46-F1
#
_entry.id   AF-A0A818HN46-F1
#
_cell.length_a   1.000
_cell.length_b   1.000
_cell.length_c   1.000
_cell.angle_alpha   90.00
_cell.angle_beta   90.00
_cell.angle_gamma   90.00
#
_symmetry.space_group_name_H-M   'P 1'
#
loop_
_entity.id
_entity.type
_entity.pdbx_description
1 polymer ?
#
loop_
_entity_poly.entity_id
_entity_poly.type
_entity_poly.pdbx_seq_one_letter_code
_entity_poly.pdbx_strand_id
1 'polypeptide(L)'
;MLRRQARLRREYIYKKTIEQRQKTIEDKKKRLKQAIDENRKIPTDLRDDALKLQQQTDWDDAGGEGILSAEDDEYRWAGVEDPKVIITTSHDPSSKLKQFSKELNRLIPNSQRINRGNYNTRQIVEACRSNQVTDLILVQETRGVPGLYKSPLFSFLKKQPYQFIFSDVIQITHFPYGPTASFSLSNVVMRHDVPNVGPMSEQYPHLIFSNMTSKFRTTNNEYT
;
A
#
# COMPACT_ATOMS: atom_id res chain seq x y z
N MET A 1 -14.50 17.24 -14.98
CA MET A 1 -13.56 16.54 -14.06
C MET A 1 -13.05 15.19 -14.62
N LEU A 2 -13.92 14.31 -15.13
CA LEU A 2 -13.56 12.96 -15.62
C LEU A 2 -12.51 12.93 -16.75
N ARG A 3 -12.58 13.84 -17.74
CA ARG A 3 -11.58 13.92 -18.83
C ARG A 3 -10.18 14.30 -18.33
N ARG A 4 -10.09 15.21 -17.36
CA ARG A 4 -8.82 15.60 -16.72
C ARG A 4 -8.20 14.40 -16.00
N GLN A 5 -9.01 13.62 -15.28
CA GLN A 5 -8.53 12.43 -14.58
C GLN A 5 -8.04 11.34 -15.54
N ALA A 6 -8.74 11.11 -16.64
CA ALA A 6 -8.30 10.17 -17.66
C ALA A 6 -6.97 10.59 -18.31
N ARG A 7 -6.79 11.91 -18.55
CA ARG A 7 -5.54 12.46 -19.08
C ARG A 7 -4.38 12.27 -18.09
N LEU A 8 -4.56 12.69 -16.84
CA LEU A 8 -3.52 12.56 -15.80
C LEU A 8 -3.10 11.11 -15.58
N ARG A 9 -4.05 10.15 -15.63
CA ARG A 9 -3.72 8.73 -15.54
C ARG A 9 -2.85 8.25 -16.71
N ARG A 10 -3.15 8.68 -17.94
CA ARG A 10 -2.35 8.34 -19.14
C ARG A 10 -0.96 8.93 -19.05
N GLU A 11 -0.85 10.19 -18.62
CA GLU A 11 0.43 10.86 -18.39
C GLU A 11 1.27 10.12 -17.34
N TYR A 12 0.64 9.72 -16.23
CA TYR A 12 1.30 8.94 -15.18
C TYR A 12 1.81 7.57 -15.69
N ILE A 13 0.98 6.80 -16.41
CA ILE A 13 1.41 5.50 -16.98
C ILE A 13 2.56 5.69 -17.97
N TYR A 14 2.50 6.73 -18.80
CA TYR A 14 3.55 7.05 -19.77
C TYR A 14 4.87 7.40 -19.07
N LYS A 15 4.82 8.23 -18.02
CA LYS A 15 5.99 8.53 -17.18
C LYS A 15 6.59 7.28 -16.55
N LYS A 16 5.76 6.41 -15.95
CA LYS A 16 6.23 5.13 -15.37
C LYS A 16 6.91 4.23 -16.42
N THR A 17 6.42 4.24 -17.65
CA THR A 17 7.04 3.49 -18.75
C THR A 17 8.42 4.04 -19.13
N ILE A 18 8.57 5.37 -19.15
CA ILE A 18 9.86 6.03 -19.40
C ILE A 18 10.83 5.74 -18.26
N GLU A 19 10.38 5.89 -17.01
CA GLU A 19 11.16 5.60 -15.81
C GLU A 19 11.66 4.15 -15.79
N GLN A 20 10.80 3.18 -16.13
CA GLN A 20 11.21 1.77 -16.22
C GLN A 20 12.27 1.53 -17.29
N ARG A 21 12.19 2.22 -18.44
CA ARG A 21 13.22 2.17 -19.47
C ARG A 21 14.52 2.81 -18.98
N GLN A 22 14.44 3.96 -18.32
CA GLN A 22 15.61 4.62 -17.74
C GLN A 22 16.28 3.76 -16.68
N LYS A 23 15.51 3.12 -15.78
CA LYS A 23 16.02 2.21 -14.76
C LYS A 23 16.78 1.03 -15.35
N THR A 24 16.26 0.42 -16.42
CA THR A 24 16.98 -0.68 -17.09
C THR A 24 18.27 -0.20 -17.77
N ILE A 25 18.30 1.01 -18.32
CA ILE A 25 19.52 1.63 -18.85
C ILE A 25 20.52 1.93 -17.71
N GLU A 26 20.04 2.47 -16.59
CA GLU A 26 20.86 2.78 -15.43
C GLU A 26 21.47 1.51 -14.80
N ASP A 27 20.70 0.43 -14.69
CA ASP A 27 21.19 -0.87 -14.24
C ASP A 27 22.31 -1.40 -15.16
N LYS A 28 22.18 -1.19 -16.49
CA LYS A 28 23.25 -1.52 -17.44
C LYS A 28 24.48 -0.64 -17.24
N LYS A 29 24.31 0.68 -17.05
CA LYS A 29 25.41 1.62 -16.76
C LYS A 29 26.14 1.25 -15.48
N LYS A 30 25.41 0.92 -14.40
CA LYS A 30 25.97 0.47 -13.12
C LYS A 30 26.81 -0.80 -13.27
N ARG A 31 26.29 -1.80 -13.98
CA ARG A 31 27.04 -3.06 -14.27
C ARG A 31 28.28 -2.81 -15.11
N LEU A 32 28.21 -1.92 -16.09
CA LEU A 32 29.36 -1.55 -16.91
C LEU A 32 30.43 -0.84 -16.07
N LYS A 33 30.01 0.14 -15.24
CA LYS A 33 30.89 0.86 -14.32
C LYS A 33 31.58 -0.10 -13.35
N GLN A 34 30.82 -1.01 -12.74
CA GLN A 34 31.38 -2.04 -11.86
C GLN A 34 32.41 -2.94 -12.57
N ALA A 35 32.15 -3.35 -13.82
CA ALA A 35 33.09 -4.17 -14.57
C ALA A 35 34.40 -3.43 -14.89
N ILE A 36 34.32 -2.11 -15.16
CA ILE A 36 35.49 -1.25 -15.39
C ILE A 36 36.26 -1.06 -14.08
N ASP A 37 35.57 -0.74 -12.98
CA ASP A 37 36.17 -0.50 -11.66
C ASP A 37 36.85 -1.76 -11.11
N GLU A 38 36.24 -2.94 -11.27
CA GLU A 38 36.79 -4.24 -10.88
C GLU A 38 37.79 -4.81 -11.90
N ASN A 39 38.03 -4.11 -13.01
CA ASN A 39 38.85 -4.53 -14.15
C ASN A 39 38.52 -5.96 -14.65
N ARG A 40 37.23 -6.29 -14.68
CA ARG A 40 36.70 -7.57 -15.18
C ARG A 40 36.28 -7.44 -16.64
N LYS A 41 36.21 -8.58 -17.34
CA LYS A 41 35.71 -8.61 -18.72
C LYS A 41 34.26 -8.15 -18.77
N ILE A 42 33.94 -7.23 -19.69
CA ILE A 42 32.57 -6.74 -19.92
C ILE A 42 31.65 -7.93 -20.31
N PRO A 43 30.47 -8.05 -19.68
CA PRO A 43 29.46 -9.06 -20.03
C PRO A 43 29.10 -9.02 -21.52
N THR A 44 28.88 -10.18 -22.14
CA THR A 44 28.63 -10.30 -23.58
C THR A 44 27.46 -9.42 -24.05
N ASP A 45 26.38 -9.37 -23.27
CA ASP A 45 25.16 -8.62 -23.59
C ASP A 45 25.36 -7.08 -23.62
N LEU A 46 26.44 -6.58 -23.03
CA LEU A 46 26.75 -5.15 -22.94
C LEU A 46 27.82 -4.70 -23.92
N ARG A 47 28.52 -5.60 -24.61
CA ARG A 47 29.70 -5.25 -25.43
C ARG A 47 29.36 -4.32 -26.58
N ASP A 48 28.26 -4.59 -27.27
CA ASP A 48 27.84 -3.80 -28.44
C ASP A 48 27.34 -2.39 -28.05
N ASP A 49 26.71 -2.29 -26.89
CA ASP A 49 26.16 -1.04 -26.35
C ASP A 49 27.16 -0.27 -25.46
N ALA A 50 28.30 -0.88 -25.09
CA ALA A 50 29.23 -0.35 -24.08
C ALA A 50 29.71 1.06 -24.40
N LEU A 51 30.14 1.32 -25.64
CA LEU A 51 30.63 2.63 -26.07
C LEU A 51 29.54 3.72 -25.96
N LYS A 52 28.30 3.38 -26.32
CA LYS A 52 27.16 4.33 -26.24
C LYS A 52 26.80 4.62 -24.79
N LEU A 53 26.75 3.58 -23.95
CA LEU A 53 26.45 3.71 -22.53
C LEU A 53 27.53 4.51 -21.80
N GLN A 54 28.80 4.30 -22.14
CA GLN A 54 29.93 5.05 -21.57
C GLN A 54 29.85 6.54 -21.92
N GLN A 55 29.67 6.88 -23.19
CA GLN A 55 29.49 8.27 -23.61
C GLN A 55 28.32 8.93 -22.88
N GLN A 56 27.18 8.23 -22.75
CA GLN A 56 26.04 8.72 -21.99
C GLN A 56 26.30 8.84 -20.48
N THR A 57 27.26 8.09 -19.93
CA THR A 57 27.62 8.17 -18.51
C THR A 57 28.46 9.42 -18.24
N ASP A 58 29.29 9.85 -19.21
CA ASP A 58 30.11 11.06 -19.08
C ASP A 58 29.26 12.35 -18.99
N TRP A 59 28.04 12.32 -19.55
CA TRP A 59 27.07 13.42 -19.47
C TRP A 59 26.11 13.31 -18.28
N ASP A 60 26.10 12.19 -17.57
CA ASP A 60 25.29 12.05 -16.36
C ASP A 60 26.04 12.75 -15.22
N ASP A 61 25.53 13.88 -14.75
CA ASP A 61 25.99 14.44 -13.48
C ASP A 61 25.82 13.37 -12.40
N ALA A 62 26.85 13.15 -11.59
CA ALA A 62 26.73 12.39 -10.36
C ALA A 62 25.82 13.21 -9.44
N GLY A 63 24.50 13.09 -9.64
CA GLY A 63 23.48 13.74 -8.83
C GLY A 63 23.88 13.56 -7.38
N GLY A 64 24.03 14.69 -6.66
CA GLY A 64 24.74 14.73 -5.40
C GLY A 64 24.33 13.60 -4.45
N GLU A 65 25.33 13.01 -3.77
CA GLU A 65 25.18 12.09 -2.65
C GLU A 65 24.22 12.70 -1.61
N GLY A 66 22.92 12.40 -1.69
CA GLY A 66 21.90 13.03 -0.85
C GLY A 66 20.61 13.42 -1.55
N ILE A 67 20.48 13.25 -2.87
CA ILE A 67 19.15 13.19 -3.49
C ILE A 67 18.49 11.92 -2.96
N LEU A 68 17.63 12.11 -1.95
CA LEU A 68 16.76 11.11 -1.33
C LEU A 68 16.33 10.08 -2.37
N SER A 69 16.96 8.91 -2.30
CA SER A 69 16.69 7.80 -3.17
C SER A 69 15.28 7.28 -2.89
N ALA A 70 14.45 7.26 -3.92
CA ALA A 70 13.35 6.30 -4.06
C ALA A 70 12.26 6.33 -2.97
N GLU A 71 11.65 7.48 -2.71
CA GLU A 71 10.23 7.43 -2.36
C GLU A 71 9.44 7.19 -3.64
N ASP A 72 8.52 6.21 -3.60
CA ASP A 72 7.59 5.92 -4.69
C ASP A 72 6.95 7.22 -5.21
N ASP A 73 6.88 7.41 -6.53
CA ASP A 73 6.32 8.59 -7.19
C ASP A 73 4.91 8.96 -6.68
N GLU A 74 4.17 7.95 -6.22
CA GLU A 74 2.85 8.03 -5.62
C GLU A 74 2.84 8.68 -4.23
N TYR A 75 3.86 8.39 -3.42
CA TYR A 75 3.99 8.85 -2.04
C TYR A 75 5.02 9.96 -1.86
N ARG A 76 5.55 10.53 -2.95
CA ARG A 76 6.56 11.60 -2.95
C ARG A 76 6.24 12.83 -2.09
N TRP A 77 4.97 13.04 -1.74
CA TRP A 77 4.53 14.15 -0.89
C TRP A 77 4.29 13.72 0.57
N ALA A 78 4.66 12.48 0.93
CA ALA A 78 4.58 12.00 2.30
C ALA A 78 5.40 12.91 3.22
N GLY A 79 4.83 13.29 4.35
CA GLY A 79 5.45 14.19 5.32
C GLY A 79 5.28 15.69 5.05
N VAL A 80 4.74 16.10 3.89
CA VAL A 80 4.40 17.50 3.61
C VAL A 80 2.98 17.84 4.08
N GLU A 81 2.02 16.96 3.78
CA GLU A 81 0.62 17.11 4.18
C GLU A 81 0.15 15.90 4.98
N ASP A 82 -0.71 16.15 5.97
CA ASP A 82 -1.32 15.09 6.76
C ASP A 82 -2.30 14.27 5.90
N PRO A 83 -2.24 12.93 5.95
CA PRO A 83 -3.11 12.09 5.14
C PRO A 83 -4.57 12.23 5.59
N LYS A 84 -5.46 12.39 4.62
CA LYS A 84 -6.90 12.38 4.83
C LYS A 84 -7.45 11.01 4.48
N VAL A 85 -7.68 10.20 5.51
CA VAL A 85 -8.10 8.81 5.35
C VAL A 85 -9.61 8.68 5.53
N ILE A 86 -10.27 8.00 4.59
CA ILE A 86 -11.69 7.65 4.71
C ILE A 86 -11.82 6.15 4.95
N ILE A 87 -12.64 5.79 5.95
CA ILE A 87 -12.97 4.41 6.25
C ILE A 87 -14.44 4.16 5.90
N THR A 88 -14.72 3.14 5.10
CA THR A 88 -16.08 2.70 4.76
C THR A 88 -16.19 1.20 4.87
N THR A 89 -17.41 0.71 5.08
CA THR A 89 -17.73 -0.73 5.12
C THR A 89 -18.30 -1.23 3.79
N SER A 90 -18.64 -2.52 3.74
CA SER A 90 -19.56 -3.11 2.76
C SER A 90 -20.96 -2.46 2.78
N HIS A 91 -21.79 -2.78 1.77
CA HIS A 91 -23.15 -2.21 1.58
C HIS A 91 -24.06 -2.46 2.79
N ASP A 92 -24.15 -3.70 3.24
CA ASP A 92 -24.95 -4.12 4.39
C ASP A 92 -24.04 -4.68 5.49
N PRO A 93 -23.45 -3.81 6.33
CA PRO A 93 -22.52 -4.24 7.36
C PRO A 93 -23.25 -4.77 8.60
N SER A 94 -22.76 -5.88 9.14
CA SER A 94 -23.10 -6.39 10.47
C SER A 94 -22.85 -5.36 11.57
N SER A 95 -23.51 -5.54 12.72
CA SER A 95 -23.23 -4.78 13.94
C SER A 95 -21.76 -4.89 14.36
N LYS A 96 -21.16 -6.08 14.20
CA LYS A 96 -19.73 -6.32 14.49
C LYS A 96 -18.82 -5.53 13.54
N LEU A 97 -19.10 -5.54 12.23
CA LEU A 97 -18.34 -4.75 11.26
C LEU A 97 -18.46 -3.23 11.51
N LYS A 98 -19.63 -2.76 11.98
CA LYS A 98 -19.82 -1.36 12.43
C LYS A 98 -18.99 -1.02 13.67
N GLN A 99 -18.81 -1.96 14.60
CA GLN A 99 -17.94 -1.79 15.76
C GLN A 99 -16.47 -1.80 15.35
N PHE A 100 -16.06 -2.76 14.52
CA PHE A 100 -14.70 -2.86 14.01
C PHE A 100 -14.27 -1.61 13.22
N SER A 101 -15.14 -1.09 12.34
CA SER A 101 -14.85 0.17 11.62
C SER A 101 -14.69 1.37 12.55
N LYS A 102 -15.35 1.38 13.72
CA LYS A 102 -15.18 2.42 14.75
C LYS A 102 -13.85 2.26 15.49
N GLU A 103 -13.40 1.03 15.73
CA GLU A 103 -12.08 0.75 16.31
C GLU A 103 -10.97 1.17 15.34
N LEU A 104 -11.08 0.81 14.06
CA LEU A 104 -10.12 1.18 13.02
C LEU A 104 -9.99 2.70 12.90
N ASN A 105 -11.10 3.44 12.99
CA ASN A 105 -11.08 4.91 12.99
C ASN A 105 -10.35 5.52 14.19
N ARG A 106 -10.23 4.81 15.31
CA ARG A 106 -9.44 5.27 16.47
C ARG A 106 -7.97 4.90 16.36
N LEU A 107 -7.66 3.87 15.57
CA LEU A 107 -6.29 3.42 15.34
C LEU A 107 -5.54 4.35 14.39
N ILE A 108 -6.21 4.87 13.35
CA ILE A 108 -5.61 5.75 12.36
C ILE A 108 -5.96 7.21 12.70
N PRO A 109 -4.97 8.05 13.04
CA PRO A 109 -5.22 9.48 13.27
C PRO A 109 -5.71 10.14 11.98
N ASN A 110 -6.45 11.23 12.09
CA ASN A 110 -7.03 11.97 10.95
C ASN A 110 -7.92 11.14 10.01
N SER A 111 -8.40 9.98 10.47
CA SER A 111 -9.34 9.16 9.72
C SER A 111 -10.80 9.53 9.99
N GLN A 112 -11.62 9.43 8.93
CA GLN A 112 -13.06 9.71 8.99
C GLN A 112 -13.85 8.51 8.48
N ARG A 113 -14.74 7.99 9.34
CA ARG A 113 -15.67 6.93 8.97
C ARG A 113 -16.89 7.50 8.24
N ILE A 114 -17.20 6.94 7.08
CA ILE A 114 -18.42 7.24 6.33
C ILE A 114 -19.35 6.02 6.38
N ASN A 115 -20.63 6.28 6.70
CA ASN A 115 -21.66 5.27 6.61
C ASN A 115 -21.98 5.00 5.14
N ARG A 116 -21.90 3.73 4.74
CA ARG A 116 -22.04 3.32 3.34
C ARG A 116 -23.42 3.59 2.74
N GLY A 117 -24.49 3.25 3.47
CA GLY A 117 -25.87 3.34 2.97
C GLY A 117 -26.02 2.72 1.58
N ASN A 118 -26.74 3.42 0.69
CA ASN A 118 -26.99 2.96 -0.67
C ASN A 118 -25.89 3.37 -1.68
N TYR A 119 -24.76 3.92 -1.22
CA TYR A 119 -23.71 4.38 -2.14
C TYR A 119 -22.99 3.20 -2.81
N ASN A 120 -22.81 3.32 -4.12
CA ASN A 120 -21.99 2.40 -4.90
C ASN A 120 -20.49 2.70 -4.71
N THR A 121 -19.63 1.70 -4.91
CA THR A 121 -18.18 1.88 -4.65
C THR A 121 -17.59 2.94 -5.57
N ARG A 122 -18.07 3.01 -6.81
CA ARG A 122 -17.69 4.04 -7.77
C ARG A 122 -18.03 5.45 -7.29
N GLN A 123 -19.22 5.64 -6.73
CA GLN A 123 -19.66 6.94 -6.20
C GLN A 123 -18.80 7.39 -5.02
N ILE A 124 -18.42 6.46 -4.14
CA ILE A 124 -17.53 6.77 -3.02
C ILE A 124 -16.14 7.13 -3.53
N VAL A 125 -15.60 6.37 -4.49
CA VAL A 125 -14.31 6.69 -5.11
C VAL A 125 -14.34 8.07 -5.77
N GLU A 126 -15.41 8.40 -6.49
CA GLU A 126 -15.59 9.71 -7.12
C GLU A 126 -15.69 10.84 -6.07
N ALA A 127 -16.43 10.62 -4.99
CA ALA A 127 -16.54 11.57 -3.87
C ALA A 127 -15.21 11.75 -3.12
N CYS A 128 -14.44 10.67 -2.93
CA CYS A 128 -13.11 10.74 -2.32
C CYS A 128 -12.17 11.58 -3.18
N ARG A 129 -12.21 11.38 -4.51
CA ARG A 129 -11.41 12.14 -5.47
C ARG A 129 -11.82 13.61 -5.55
N SER A 130 -13.12 13.94 -5.45
CA SER A 130 -13.55 15.35 -5.44
C SER A 130 -13.12 16.06 -4.16
N ASN A 131 -13.04 15.33 -3.04
CA ASN A 131 -12.69 15.85 -1.73
C ASN A 131 -11.19 15.76 -1.37
N GLN A 132 -10.34 15.43 -2.37
CA GLN A 132 -8.88 15.32 -2.24
C GLN A 132 -8.46 14.41 -1.07
N VAL A 133 -9.14 13.27 -0.95
CA VAL A 133 -8.83 12.23 0.04
C VAL A 133 -7.57 11.49 -0.40
N THR A 134 -6.65 11.23 0.52
CA THR A 134 -5.39 10.53 0.21
C THR A 134 -5.63 9.03 0.14
N ASP A 135 -6.37 8.47 1.10
CA ASP A 135 -6.54 7.02 1.24
C ASP A 135 -7.98 6.64 1.53
N LEU A 136 -8.41 5.55 0.91
CA LEU A 136 -9.69 4.91 1.18
C LEU A 136 -9.44 3.50 1.71
N ILE A 137 -9.98 3.24 2.89
CA ILE A 137 -9.98 1.95 3.55
C ILE A 137 -11.39 1.37 3.44
N LEU A 138 -11.52 0.30 2.67
CA LEU A 138 -12.76 -0.47 2.55
C LEU A 138 -12.63 -1.75 3.38
N VAL A 139 -13.48 -1.86 4.40
CA VAL A 139 -13.56 -3.07 5.23
C VAL A 139 -14.76 -3.90 4.81
N GLN A 140 -14.51 -5.17 4.52
CA GLN A 140 -15.53 -6.14 4.15
C GLN A 140 -15.49 -7.32 5.11
N GLU A 141 -16.65 -7.75 5.55
CA GLU A 141 -16.80 -9.03 6.25
C GLU A 141 -17.17 -10.12 5.25
N THR A 142 -16.56 -11.30 5.36
CA THR A 142 -17.05 -12.49 4.66
C THR A 142 -18.13 -13.10 5.52
N ARG A 143 -19.33 -13.34 4.97
CA ARG A 143 -20.44 -14.00 5.68
C ARG A 143 -20.09 -15.46 5.97
N GLY A 144 -19.30 -15.69 7.03
CA GLY A 144 -19.07 -16.95 7.72
C GLY A 144 -19.07 -18.22 6.86
N VAL A 145 -17.98 -18.45 6.11
CA VAL A 145 -17.42 -19.74 5.62
C VAL A 145 -17.00 -19.67 4.14
N PRO A 146 -15.70 -19.84 3.83
CA PRO A 146 -15.27 -20.58 2.64
C PRO A 146 -15.00 -22.03 3.06
N GLY A 147 -15.63 -22.98 2.38
CA GLY A 147 -15.50 -24.39 2.68
C GLY A 147 -14.04 -24.86 2.62
N LEU A 148 -13.52 -25.36 3.74
CA LEU A 148 -12.55 -26.45 3.80
C LEU A 148 -12.47 -26.95 5.25
N TYR A 149 -12.72 -28.26 5.39
CA TYR A 149 -12.74 -29.05 6.63
C TYR A 149 -13.95 -28.84 7.56
N LYS A 150 -15.06 -29.50 7.19
CA LYS A 150 -15.96 -30.13 8.17
C LYS A 150 -15.20 -31.24 8.91
N SER A 151 -14.12 -30.92 9.63
CA SER A 151 -13.53 -31.86 10.56
C SER A 151 -14.39 -31.87 11.83
N PRO A 152 -14.70 -33.03 12.41
CA PRO A 152 -15.43 -33.10 13.68
C PRO A 152 -14.67 -32.41 14.84
N LEU A 153 -13.36 -32.15 14.66
CA LEU A 153 -12.53 -31.41 15.61
C LEU A 153 -12.91 -29.91 15.72
N PHE A 154 -13.52 -29.35 14.67
CA PHE A 154 -13.90 -27.93 14.64
C PHE A 154 -15.11 -27.59 15.52
N SER A 155 -15.93 -28.60 15.87
CA SER A 155 -17.02 -28.48 16.85
C SER A 155 -16.50 -28.07 18.24
N PHE A 156 -15.31 -28.54 18.59
CA PHE A 156 -14.72 -28.33 19.92
C PHE A 156 -14.21 -26.90 20.14
N LEU A 157 -13.75 -26.23 19.08
CA LEU A 157 -13.25 -24.85 19.13
C LEU A 157 -14.37 -23.79 19.24
N LYS A 158 -15.63 -24.16 18.94
CA LYS A 158 -16.80 -23.28 19.12
C LYS A 158 -17.17 -23.01 20.58
N LYS A 159 -16.59 -23.73 21.54
CA LYS A 159 -16.82 -23.56 23.00
C LYS A 159 -15.95 -22.48 23.64
N GLN A 160 -15.05 -21.84 22.90
CA GLN A 160 -14.28 -20.70 23.41
C GLN A 160 -15.09 -19.40 23.26
N PRO A 161 -15.07 -18.49 24.25
CA PRO A 161 -15.86 -17.25 24.25
C PRO A 161 -15.39 -16.21 23.21
N TYR A 162 -14.39 -16.54 22.38
CA TYR A 162 -13.91 -15.69 21.30
C TYR A 162 -14.43 -16.23 19.97
N GLN A 163 -15.58 -15.73 19.56
CA GLN A 163 -16.16 -15.99 18.25
C GLN A 163 -15.17 -15.55 17.15
N PHE A 164 -14.47 -16.52 16.56
CA PHE A 164 -13.64 -16.32 15.37
C PHE A 164 -14.45 -15.61 14.27
N ILE A 165 -14.04 -14.39 13.91
CA ILE A 165 -14.53 -13.72 12.71
C ILE A 165 -13.78 -14.34 11.54
N PHE A 166 -14.49 -15.13 10.74
CA PHE A 166 -13.92 -15.86 9.62
C PHE A 166 -13.80 -14.92 8.40
N SER A 167 -12.57 -14.46 8.18
CA SER A 167 -12.04 -13.67 7.06
C SER A 167 -12.72 -12.32 6.80
N ASP A 168 -12.18 -11.27 7.41
CA ASP A 168 -12.45 -9.89 7.00
C ASP A 168 -11.38 -9.46 5.99
N VAL A 169 -11.80 -8.83 4.87
CA VAL A 169 -10.88 -8.25 3.90
C VAL A 169 -10.80 -6.76 4.13
N ILE A 170 -9.59 -6.24 4.35
CA ILE A 170 -9.30 -4.81 4.32
C ILE A 170 -8.65 -4.48 2.99
N GLN A 171 -9.21 -3.50 2.28
CA GLN A 171 -8.61 -2.94 1.08
C GLN A 171 -8.20 -1.50 1.36
N ILE A 172 -6.92 -1.20 1.16
CA ILE A 172 -6.35 0.14 1.28
C ILE A 172 -6.04 0.63 -0.13
N THR A 173 -6.64 1.75 -0.50
CA THR A 173 -6.55 2.35 -1.83
C THR A 173 -5.96 3.74 -1.70
N HIS A 174 -4.79 3.98 -2.30
CA HIS A 174 -4.19 5.30 -2.35
C HIS A 174 -4.69 6.07 -3.57
N PHE A 175 -5.09 7.32 -3.39
CA PHE A 175 -5.55 8.23 -4.43
C PHE A 175 -4.47 9.23 -4.81
N PRO A 176 -4.52 9.79 -6.05
CA PRO A 176 -5.56 9.63 -7.07
C PRO A 176 -5.41 8.40 -7.98
N TYR A 177 -4.18 7.92 -8.16
CA TYR A 177 -3.83 6.76 -9.03
C TYR A 177 -2.88 5.78 -8.33
N GLY A 178 -2.83 5.84 -7.00
CA GLY A 178 -1.92 5.02 -6.22
C GLY A 178 -2.31 3.54 -6.19
N PRO A 179 -1.46 2.72 -5.56
CA PRO A 179 -1.68 1.28 -5.46
C PRO A 179 -2.89 0.94 -4.59
N THR A 180 -3.37 -0.29 -4.77
CA THR A 180 -4.38 -0.89 -3.89
C THR A 180 -3.79 -2.13 -3.25
N ALA A 181 -3.74 -2.16 -1.93
CA ALA A 181 -3.33 -3.32 -1.16
C ALA A 181 -4.59 -3.98 -0.55
N SER A 182 -4.75 -5.28 -0.78
CA SER A 182 -5.83 -6.06 -0.18
C SER A 182 -5.24 -7.06 0.81
N PHE A 183 -5.74 -7.02 2.03
CA PHE A 183 -5.30 -7.86 3.13
C PHE A 183 -6.46 -8.72 3.61
N SER A 184 -6.20 -10.01 3.81
CA SER A 184 -7.12 -10.90 4.54
C SER A 184 -6.72 -10.89 6.00
N LEU A 185 -7.64 -10.56 6.87
CA LEU A 185 -7.45 -10.58 8.31
C LEU A 185 -7.81 -11.96 8.87
N SER A 186 -6.95 -12.47 9.74
CA SER A 186 -7.17 -13.67 10.52
C SER A 186 -6.93 -13.37 12.01
N ASN A 187 -7.58 -14.15 12.88
CA ASN A 187 -7.44 -14.02 14.34
C ASN A 187 -7.77 -12.62 14.88
N VAL A 188 -8.78 -11.97 14.31
CA VAL A 188 -9.24 -10.64 14.76
C VAL A 188 -9.95 -10.78 16.11
N VAL A 189 -9.46 -10.05 17.12
CA VAL A 189 -10.12 -9.86 18.41
C VAL A 189 -10.48 -8.40 18.53
N MET A 190 -11.77 -8.09 18.68
CA MET A 190 -12.25 -6.72 18.77
C MET A 190 -12.09 -6.18 20.18
N ARG A 191 -11.77 -4.89 20.31
CA ARG A 191 -11.69 -4.21 21.60
C ARG A 191 -13.01 -4.22 22.35
N HIS A 192 -14.14 -4.15 21.65
CA HIS A 192 -15.48 -4.21 22.26
C HIS A 192 -15.78 -5.57 22.93
N ASP A 193 -15.08 -6.65 22.54
CA ASP A 193 -15.25 -7.97 23.14
C ASP A 193 -14.45 -8.11 24.46
N VAL A 194 -13.52 -7.19 24.74
CA VAL A 194 -12.71 -7.19 25.96
C VAL A 194 -13.43 -6.39 27.06
N PRO A 195 -13.69 -6.97 28.24
CA PRO A 195 -14.34 -6.27 29.34
C PRO A 195 -13.41 -5.23 29.98
N ASN A 196 -13.99 -4.19 30.60
CA ASN A 196 -13.30 -3.18 31.41
C ASN A 196 -12.23 -2.35 30.69
N VAL A 197 -12.42 -2.03 29.41
CA VAL A 197 -11.46 -1.21 28.65
C VAL A 197 -11.86 0.28 28.68
N GLY A 198 -10.92 1.15 29.09
CA GLY A 198 -11.11 2.61 29.12
C GLY A 198 -11.20 3.26 27.72
N PRO A 199 -11.19 4.60 27.61
CA PRO A 199 -11.07 5.28 26.32
C PRO A 199 -9.70 5.04 25.67
N MET A 200 -9.62 5.08 24.33
CA MET A 200 -8.37 4.97 23.57
C MET A 200 -7.75 6.36 23.37
N SER A 201 -6.43 6.47 23.47
CA SER A 201 -5.72 7.71 23.12
C SER A 201 -5.82 7.96 21.62
N GLU A 202 -6.05 9.22 21.23
CA GLU A 202 -6.11 9.67 19.83
C GLU A 202 -4.82 10.40 19.42
N GLN A 203 -3.73 10.24 20.19
CA GLN A 203 -2.42 10.76 19.86
C GLN A 203 -1.82 10.07 18.64
N TYR A 204 -0.94 10.77 17.91
CA TYR A 204 -0.19 10.19 16.80
C TYR A 204 0.68 9.01 17.31
N PRO A 205 0.48 7.80 16.78
CA PRO A 205 1.18 6.62 17.26
C PRO A 205 2.59 6.55 16.68
N HIS A 206 3.52 5.97 17.45
CA HIS A 206 4.78 5.50 16.90
C HIS A 206 4.55 4.21 16.10
N LEU A 207 5.20 4.11 14.93
CA LEU A 207 5.10 2.96 14.05
C LEU A 207 6.33 2.07 14.21
N ILE A 208 6.13 0.77 14.40
CA ILE A 208 7.20 -0.23 14.51
C ILE A 208 6.96 -1.29 13.45
N PHE A 209 7.94 -1.48 12.57
CA PHE A 209 7.92 -2.52 11.55
C PHE A 209 9.03 -3.54 11.85
N SER A 210 8.65 -4.79 12.05
CA SER A 210 9.59 -5.89 12.34
C SER A 210 9.65 -6.89 11.20
N ASN A 211 10.83 -7.37 10.83
CA ASN A 211 11.05 -8.45 9.86
C ASN A 211 10.48 -8.18 8.45
N MET A 212 10.42 -6.91 8.05
CA MET A 212 10.14 -6.51 6.66
C MET A 212 11.47 -6.41 5.90
N THR A 213 12.02 -7.54 5.46
CA THR A 213 13.34 -7.58 4.79
C THR A 213 13.26 -7.72 3.26
N SER A 214 12.14 -8.15 2.71
CA SER A 214 12.02 -8.34 1.25
C SER A 214 11.65 -7.04 0.54
N LYS A 215 12.14 -6.85 -0.69
CA LYS A 215 11.82 -5.69 -1.55
C LYS A 215 10.32 -5.50 -1.77
N PHE A 216 9.54 -6.58 -1.82
CA PHE A 216 8.09 -6.53 -1.93
C PHE A 216 7.41 -6.06 -0.64
N ARG A 217 7.96 -6.41 0.53
CA ARG A 217 7.44 -5.99 1.83
C ARG A 217 7.83 -4.56 2.18
N THR A 218 8.98 -4.12 1.68
CA THR A 218 9.50 -2.79 1.95
C THR A 218 9.08 -1.77 0.92
N THR A 219 8.75 -2.18 -0.32
CA THR A 219 8.71 -1.25 -1.47
C THR A 219 9.80 -0.18 -1.27
N ASN A 220 11.05 -0.67 -1.13
CA ASN A 220 12.29 0.03 -0.81
C ASN A 220 12.77 -0.12 0.65
N ASN A 221 13.73 -1.03 0.84
CA ASN A 221 14.84 -0.84 1.77
C ASN A 221 16.04 -1.57 1.16
N GLU A 222 16.63 -0.97 0.13
CA GLU A 222 18.07 -1.09 -0.03
C GLU A 222 18.64 0.01 0.88
N TYR A 223 19.65 -0.33 1.68
CA TYR A 223 20.33 0.51 2.69
C TYR A 223 19.75 0.47 4.12
N THR A 224 20.09 -0.61 4.83
CA THR A 224 20.87 -0.50 6.08
C THR A 224 22.21 -1.19 5.87
#